data_AF-A0A3M1US87-F1
#
_entry.id   AF-A0A3M1US87-F1
#
_cell.length_a   1.000
_cell.length_b   1.000
_cell.length_c   1.000
_cell.angle_alpha   90.00
_cell.angle_beta   90.00
_cell.angle_gamma   90.00
#
_symmetry.space_group_name_H-M   'P 1'
#
loop_
_entity.id
_entity.type
_entity.pdbx_description
1 polymer ?
#
loop_
_entity_poly.entity_id
_entity_poly.type
_entity_poly.pdbx_seq_one_letter_code
_entity_poly.pdbx_strand_id
1 'polypeptide(L)' 'MNQSVMRLIHGTEVRARPVFKQGVRPSYWTGIIGNRTVHRTFASPSEVFRYAERALQEDPRP' A
#
# COMPACT_ATOMS: atom_id res chain seq x y z
N MET A 1 16.73 -5.94 5.21
CA MET A 1 15.42 -6.04 5.90
C MET A 1 14.35 -5.41 5.02
N ASN A 2 13.57 -6.22 4.31
CA ASN A 2 12.50 -5.77 3.40
C ASN A 2 11.18 -5.61 4.17
N GLN A 3 11.14 -4.70 5.14
CA GLN A 3 9.96 -4.56 5.99
C GLN A 3 8.85 -3.83 5.22
N SER A 4 7.73 -4.51 5.02
CA SER A 4 6.48 -3.87 4.62
C SER A 4 6.04 -2.87 5.69
N VAL A 5 5.52 -1.72 5.27
CA VAL A 5 4.99 -0.70 6.17
C VAL A 5 3.48 -0.91 6.28
N MET A 6 2.97 -1.04 7.49
CA MET A 6 1.54 -1.21 7.75
C MET A 6 0.97 0.04 8.43
N ARG A 7 -0.26 0.40 8.07
CA ARG A 7 -1.03 1.47 8.71
C ARG A 7 -2.50 1.09 8.74
N LEU A 8 -3.20 1.45 9.83
CA LEU A 8 -4.66 1.38 9.89
C LEU A 8 -5.25 2.66 9.29
N ILE A 9 -6.13 2.55 8.30
CA ILE A 9 -6.80 3.68 7.63
C ILE A 9 -8.30 3.39 7.66
N HIS A 10 -9.08 4.25 8.33
CA HIS A 10 -10.54 4.07 8.52
C HIS A 10 -10.93 2.68 9.04
N GLY A 11 -10.17 2.14 10.00
CA GLY A 11 -10.41 0.79 10.54
C GLY A 11 -9.94 -0.36 9.62
N THR A 12 -9.52 -0.07 8.40
CA THR A 12 -8.99 -1.05 7.45
C THR A 12 -7.47 -1.12 7.53
N GLU A 13 -6.92 -2.34 7.60
CA GLU A 13 -5.48 -2.54 7.57
C GLU A 13 -4.92 -2.30 6.15
N VAL A 14 -3.94 -1.43 6.01
CA VAL A 14 -3.28 -1.13 4.75
C VAL A 14 -1.79 -1.46 4.85
N ARG A 15 -1.29 -2.28 3.93
CA ARG A 15 0.12 -2.69 3.86
C ARG A 15 0.76 -2.19 2.58
N ALA A 16 1.84 -1.43 2.71
CA ALA A 16 2.73 -1.06 1.62
C ALA A 16 3.93 -2.01 1.58
N ARG A 17 4.11 -2.71 0.46
CA ARG A 17 5.19 -3.69 0.28
C ARG A 17 6.22 -3.17 -0.73
N PRO A 18 7.52 -3.14 -0.37
CA PRO A 18 8.56 -2.79 -1.31
C PRO A 18 8.80 -3.96 -2.29
N VAL A 19 8.94 -3.65 -3.58
CA VAL A 19 9.32 -4.61 -4.62
C VAL A 19 10.69 -4.24 -5.17
N PHE A 20 11.62 -5.19 -5.08
CA PHE A 20 13.00 -5.05 -5.52
C PHE A 20 13.17 -5.84 -6.81
N LYS A 21 13.55 -5.17 -7.91
CA LYS A 21 13.95 -5.89 -9.13
C LYS A 21 15.44 -6.24 -9.10
N GLN A 22 16.31 -5.29 -8.73
CA GLN A 22 17.74 -5.49 -8.50
C GLN A 22 18.27 -4.37 -7.56
N GLY A 23 19.14 -4.71 -6.60
CA GLY A 23 19.76 -3.77 -5.67
C GLY A 23 19.08 -3.59 -4.31
N VAL A 24 19.60 -2.67 -3.49
CA VAL A 24 19.20 -2.46 -2.08
C VAL A 24 18.03 -1.50 -1.90
N ARG A 25 17.61 -0.80 -2.96
CA ARG A 25 16.46 0.13 -2.93
C ARG A 25 15.25 -0.49 -3.64
N PRO A 26 14.03 -0.28 -3.12
CA PRO A 26 12.83 -0.73 -3.82
C PRO A 26 12.74 -0.06 -5.19
N SER A 27 12.43 -0.85 -6.22
CA SER A 27 12.16 -0.34 -7.56
C SER A 27 10.76 0.31 -7.62
N TYR A 28 9.81 -0.24 -6.87
CA TYR A 28 8.49 0.30 -6.67
C TYR A 28 7.85 -0.29 -5.40
N TRP A 29 6.67 0.21 -5.06
CA TRP A 29 5.85 -0.25 -3.95
C TRP A 29 4.51 -0.77 -4.47
N THR A 30 3.95 -1.74 -3.76
CA THR A 30 2.58 -2.23 -3.99
C THR A 30 1.77 -2.07 -2.71
N GLY A 31 0.44 -2.00 -2.86
CA GLY A 31 -0.49 -1.84 -1.74
C GLY A 31 -1.37 -3.07 -1.55
N ILE A 32 -1.69 -3.37 -0.30
CA ILE A 32 -2.77 -4.28 0.08
C ILE A 32 -3.70 -3.48 1.00
N ILE A 33 -4.99 -3.42 0.67
CA ILE A 33 -6.03 -2.74 1.45
C ILE A 33 -6.99 -3.82 1.96
N GLY A 34 -6.95 -4.08 3.27
CA GLY A 34 -7.58 -5.24 3.89
C GLY A 34 -7.06 -6.53 3.25
N ASN A 35 -7.94 -7.23 2.54
CA ASN A 35 -7.61 -8.45 1.80
C ASN A 35 -7.45 -8.23 0.28
N ARG A 36 -7.56 -7.00 -0.21
CA ARG A 36 -7.46 -6.68 -1.65
C ARG A 36 -6.06 -6.19 -1.99
N THR A 37 -5.42 -6.86 -2.95
CA THR A 37 -4.17 -6.36 -3.53
C THR A 37 -4.48 -5.26 -4.54
N VAL A 38 -3.78 -4.14 -4.44
CA VAL A 38 -3.86 -3.05 -5.39
C VAL A 38 -2.94 -3.37 -6.56
N HIS A 39 -3.51 -3.59 -7.75
CA HIS A 39 -2.78 -3.85 -8.99
C HIS A 39 -2.21 -2.55 -9.62
N ARG A 40 -1.57 -1.71 -8.81
CA ARG A 40 -0.88 -0.48 -9.21
C ARG A 40 0.48 -0.42 -8.53
N THR A 41 1.45 0.14 -9.24
CA THR A 41 2.79 0.42 -8.70
C THR A 41 2.87 1.85 -8.17
N PHE A 42 3.62 2.03 -7.10
CA PHE A 42 3.80 3.32 -6.42
C PHE A 42 5.29 3.62 -6.25
N ALA A 43 5.67 4.90 -6.23
CA ALA A 43 7.06 5.30 -6.03
C ALA A 43 7.48 5.22 -4.56
N SER A 44 6.52 5.31 -3.64
CA SER A 44 6.76 5.35 -2.19
C SER A 44 5.62 4.68 -1.39
N PRO A 45 5.86 4.29 -0.12
CA PRO A 45 4.80 3.77 0.73
C PRO A 45 3.74 4.84 1.06
N SER A 46 4.11 6.12 1.13
CA SER A 46 3.16 7.21 1.38
C SER A 46 2.12 7.36 0.27
N GLU A 47 2.49 7.07 -0.98
CA GLU A 47 1.54 7.07 -2.09
C GLU A 47 0.54 5.91 -2.00
N VAL A 48 0.96 4.75 -1.50
CA VAL A 48 0.06 3.62 -1.21
C VAL A 48 -1.00 4.04 -0.21
N PHE A 49 -0.60 4.69 0.88
CA PHE A 49 -1.54 5.13 1.93
C PHE A 49 -2.50 6.21 1.44
N ARG A 50 -2.02 7.20 0.68
CA ARG A 50 -2.88 8.23 0.08
C ARG A 50 -3.89 7.63 -0.90
N TYR A 51 -3.48 6.62 -1.67
CA TYR A 51 -4.38 5.90 -2.55
C TYR A 51 -5.45 5.15 -1.74
N ALA A 52 -5.06 4.48 -0.66
CA ALA A 52 -5.98 3.77 0.20
C ALA A 52 -6.97 4.69 0.93
N GLU A 53 -6.53 5.87 1.39
CA GLU A 53 -7.41 6.88 1.99
C GLU A 53 -8.54 7.27 1.03
N ARG A 54 -8.22 7.55 -0.23
CA ARG A 54 -9.21 7.90 -1.26
C ARG A 54 -10.12 6.72 -1.60
N ALA A 55 -9.55 5.54 -1.80
CA ALA A 55 -10.31 4.34 -2.13
C ALA A 55 -11.33 3.97 -1.04
N LEU A 56 -10.96 4.13 0.24
CA LEU A 56 -11.84 3.86 1.37
C LEU A 56 -12.87 4.98 1.61
N GLN A 57 -12.62 6.21 1.13
CA GLN A 57 -13.61 7.28 1.11
C GLN A 57 -14.67 7.09 0.02
N GLU A 58 -14.26 6.55 -1.13
CA GLU A 58 -15.15 6.32 -2.28
C GLU A 58 -15.94 5.00 -2.20
N ASP A 59 -15.44 3.96 -1.51
CA ASP A 59 -16.15 2.69 -1.23
C ASP A 59 -16.27 2.47 0.30
N PRO A 60 -17.19 3.18 0.99
CA PRO A 60 -17.44 2.98 2.41
C PRO A 60 -18.32 1.74 2.58
N ARG A 61 -17.74 0.55 2.52
CA ARG A 61 -18.50 -0.66 2.86
C ARG A 61 -18.36 -1.04 4.34
N PRO A 62 -19.49 -1.24 5.04
CA PRO A 62 -19.56 -1.61 6.45
C PRO A 62 -19.10 -3.05 6.72
#